data_AF-A0A348WGL6-F1
#
_entry.id   AF-A0A348WGL6-F1
#
_cell.length_a   1.000
_cell.length_b   1.000
_cell.length_c   1.000
_cell.angle_alpha   90.00
_cell.angle_beta   90.00
_cell.angle_gamma   90.00
#
_symmetry.space_group_name_H-M   'P 1'
#
loop_
_entity.id
_entity.type
_entity.pdbx_description
1 polymer ?
#
loop_
_entity_poly.entity_id
_entity_poly.type
_entity_poly.pdbx_seq_one_letter_code
_entity_poly.pdbx_strand_id
1 'polypeptide(L)'
;FEELSGGAATVRNTGDANAFSQPSKTVDFEGELTFKLGNGLFRKLWVSSPSSTLASDGLGPLFNARSCQRCHLKDGRGHPPE
;
A
#
# COMPACT_ATOMS: atom_id res chain seq x y z
N PHE A 1 21.06 6.15 20.55
CA PHE A 1 20.13 5.65 19.51
C PHE A 1 19.27 4.54 20.13
N GLU A 2 18.62 4.82 21.25
CA GLU A 2 17.84 3.82 22.02
C GLU A 2 16.33 4.12 21.98
N GLU A 3 15.93 5.35 21.61
CA GLU A 3 14.53 5.76 21.47
C GLU A 3 13.93 5.55 20.07
N LEU A 4 14.78 5.38 19.05
CA LEU A 4 14.37 5.33 17.64
C LEU A 4 14.72 3.96 17.04
N SER A 5 13.87 2.96 17.29
CA SER A 5 14.11 1.57 16.86
C SER A 5 14.25 1.41 15.33
N GLY A 6 13.69 2.33 14.54
CA GLY A 6 13.85 2.41 13.08
C GLY A 6 14.78 3.53 12.61
N GLY A 7 15.57 4.12 13.51
CA GLY A 7 16.41 5.28 13.22
C GLY A 7 15.63 6.49 12.72
N ALA A 8 16.18 7.19 11.72
CA ALA A 8 15.53 8.36 11.10
C ALA A 8 14.17 8.03 10.45
N ALA A 9 13.91 6.76 10.14
CA ALA A 9 12.63 6.27 9.62
C ALA A 9 11.63 5.88 10.72
N THR A 10 11.95 6.08 12.01
CA THR A 10 11.03 5.77 13.10
C THR A 10 9.77 6.63 13.00
N VAL A 11 8.63 5.98 12.82
CA VAL A 11 7.30 6.62 12.86
C VAL A 11 6.71 6.42 14.27
N ARG A 12 6.30 7.52 14.92
CA ARG A 12 5.57 7.45 16.19
C ARG A 12 4.12 7.05 15.92
N ASN A 13 3.50 6.33 16.85
CA ASN A 13 2.09 5.96 16.73
C ASN A 13 1.22 7.22 16.58
N THR A 14 0.50 7.31 15.47
CA THR A 14 -0.38 8.44 15.11
C THR A 14 -1.78 8.33 15.71
N GLY A 15 -2.10 7.20 16.37
CA GLY A 15 -3.45 6.93 16.90
C GLY A 15 -4.46 6.54 15.82
N ASP A 16 -4.02 6.35 14.58
CA ASP A 16 -4.83 5.87 13.47
C ASP A 16 -4.23 4.62 12.84
N ALA A 17 -4.99 3.99 11.95
CA ALA A 17 -4.54 2.78 11.25
C ALA A 17 -3.86 3.10 9.91
N ASN A 18 -3.38 4.33 9.69
CA ASN A 18 -2.76 4.75 8.43
C ASN A 18 -1.23 4.77 8.51
N ALA A 19 -0.64 4.20 9.56
CA ALA A 19 0.81 4.22 9.79
C ALA A 19 1.61 3.65 8.59
N PHE A 20 1.10 2.62 7.91
CA PHE A 20 1.74 2.03 6.73
C PHE A 20 1.41 2.75 5.41
N SER A 21 0.46 3.69 5.44
CA SER A 21 0.08 4.54 4.30
C SER A 21 0.90 5.84 4.24
N GLN A 22 1.92 6.00 5.10
CA GLN A 22 2.78 7.17 5.14
C GLN A 22 4.15 6.85 4.52
N PRO A 23 4.72 7.76 3.72
CA PRO A 23 6.10 7.63 3.27
C PRO A 23 7.06 7.74 4.46
N SER A 24 8.24 7.10 4.36
CA SER A 24 9.31 7.32 5.35
C SER A 24 9.73 8.79 5.33
N LYS A 25 9.99 9.39 6.50
CA LYS A 25 10.47 10.78 6.61
C LYS A 25 11.80 11.04 5.90
N THR A 26 12.53 9.99 5.55
CA THR A 26 13.83 10.06 4.89
C THR A 26 13.73 10.03 3.37
N VAL A 27 12.53 9.87 2.78
CA VAL A 27 12.39 9.95 1.32
C VAL A 27 12.46 11.40 0.87
N ASP A 28 13.04 11.62 -0.30
CA ASP A 28 13.01 12.91 -0.97
C ASP A 28 11.65 13.14 -1.65
N PHE A 29 11.50 14.32 -2.27
CA PHE A 29 10.26 14.72 -2.92
C PHE A 29 9.83 13.77 -4.05
N GLU A 30 10.79 13.29 -4.85
CA GLU A 30 10.51 12.33 -5.93
C GLU A 30 10.12 10.95 -5.37
N GLY A 31 10.75 10.53 -4.29
CA GLY A 31 10.40 9.32 -3.54
C GLY A 31 9.00 9.40 -2.94
N GLU A 32 8.57 10.57 -2.47
CA GLU A 32 7.21 10.79 -1.98
C GLU A 32 6.17 10.61 -3.10
N LEU A 33 6.43 11.13 -4.30
CA LEU A 33 5.58 10.92 -5.47
C LEU A 33 5.50 9.44 -5.84
N THR A 34 6.65 8.76 -5.87
CA THR A 34 6.73 7.32 -6.16
C THR A 34 5.93 6.49 -5.15
N PHE A 35 6.06 6.82 -3.86
CA PHE A 35 5.30 6.18 -2.79
C PHE A 35 3.79 6.38 -2.99
N LYS A 36 3.34 7.62 -3.24
CA LYS A 36 1.93 7.94 -3.44
C LYS A 36 1.34 7.23 -4.66
N LEU A 37 2.09 7.15 -5.76
CA LEU A 37 1.68 6.40 -6.94
C LEU A 37 1.52 4.90 -6.63
N GLY A 38 2.51 4.31 -5.95
CA GLY A 38 2.46 2.92 -5.51
C GLY A 38 1.26 2.63 -4.61
N ASN A 39 1.00 3.48 -3.60
CA ASN A 39 -0.18 3.37 -2.75
C ASN A 39 -1.49 3.49 -3.56
N GLY A 40 -1.54 4.36 -4.55
CA GLY A 40 -2.66 4.45 -5.50
C GLY A 40 -2.92 3.12 -6.22
N LEU A 41 -1.88 2.48 -6.75
CA LEU A 41 -1.97 1.17 -7.41
C LEU A 41 -2.38 0.05 -6.43
N PHE A 42 -1.88 0.10 -5.20
CA PHE A 42 -2.19 -0.87 -4.14
C PHE A 42 -3.67 -0.87 -3.74
N ARG A 43 -4.27 0.32 -3.72
CA ARG A 43 -5.68 0.55 -3.34
C ARG A 43 -6.64 0.41 -4.52
N LYS A 44 -6.15 0.53 -5.75
CA LYS A 44 -6.93 0.46 -6.98
C LYS A 44 -7.71 -0.84 -7.10
N LEU A 45 -8.95 -0.73 -7.57
CA LEU A 45 -9.76 -1.87 -7.96
C LEU A 45 -9.39 -2.30 -9.39
N TRP A 46 -8.94 -3.54 -9.51
CA TRP A 46 -8.57 -4.18 -10.75
C TRP A 46 -9.70 -5.08 -11.27
N VAL A 47 -9.74 -5.22 -12.59
CA VAL A 47 -10.70 -6.07 -13.29
C VAL A 47 -9.92 -7.19 -13.96
N SER A 48 -10.46 -8.40 -13.88
CA SER A 48 -9.87 -9.56 -14.56
C SER A 48 -9.81 -9.30 -16.07
N SER A 49 -8.64 -9.57 -16.63
CA SER A 49 -8.42 -9.49 -18.08
C SER A 49 -9.15 -10.62 -18.81
N PRO A 50 -9.63 -10.39 -20.05
CA PRO A 50 -9.68 -9.11 -20.76
C PRO A 50 -10.85 -8.22 -20.28
N SER A 51 -10.64 -6.89 -20.28
CA SER A 51 -11.69 -5.93 -19.90
C SER A 51 -11.72 -4.72 -20.83
N SER A 52 -12.90 -4.14 -21.05
CA SER A 52 -13.05 -2.83 -21.71
C SER A 52 -12.48 -1.68 -20.87
N THR A 53 -12.21 -1.92 -19.58
CA THR A 53 -11.65 -0.92 -18.66
C THR A 53 -10.13 -0.96 -18.69
N LEU A 54 -9.52 -0.56 -19.82
CA LEU A 54 -8.09 -0.72 -20.11
C LEU A 54 -7.15 -0.27 -18.99
N ALA A 55 -7.46 0.85 -18.33
CA ALA A 55 -6.62 1.36 -17.24
C ALA A 55 -6.55 0.41 -16.04
N SER A 56 -7.56 -0.44 -15.82
CA SER A 56 -7.64 -1.41 -14.71
C SER A 56 -7.60 -2.87 -15.19
N ASP A 57 -7.28 -3.10 -16.46
CA ASP A 57 -7.07 -4.42 -17.06
C ASP A 57 -5.60 -4.82 -16.83
N GLY A 58 -5.31 -5.67 -15.84
CA GLY A 58 -3.89 -6.01 -15.59
C GLY A 58 -3.52 -6.85 -14.37
N LEU A 59 -4.37 -6.98 -13.34
CA LEU A 59 -4.18 -8.06 -12.37
C LEU A 59 -4.78 -9.32 -13.02
N GLY A 60 -3.93 -10.15 -13.61
CA GLY A 60 -4.31 -11.38 -14.31
C GLY A 60 -5.25 -12.31 -13.51
N PRO A 61 -5.70 -13.43 -14.10
CA PRO A 61 -6.81 -14.24 -13.57
C PRO A 61 -6.55 -14.90 -12.20
N LEU A 62 -5.35 -14.77 -11.64
CA LEU A 62 -4.89 -15.49 -10.45
C LEU A 62 -5.04 -14.71 -9.14
N PHE A 63 -5.56 -13.48 -9.17
CA PHE A 63 -5.80 -12.72 -7.95
C PHE A 63 -7.14 -13.11 -7.31
N ASN A 64 -7.10 -13.55 -6.05
CA ASN A 64 -8.30 -13.89 -5.26
C ASN A 64 -9.07 -12.64 -4.76
N ALA A 65 -8.51 -11.44 -4.96
CA ALA A 65 -9.12 -10.17 -4.63
C ALA A 65 -8.85 -9.12 -5.70
N ARG A 66 -9.79 -8.19 -5.89
CA ARG A 66 -9.72 -7.10 -6.88
C ARG A 66 -8.81 -5.94 -6.45
N SER A 67 -8.11 -6.01 -5.33
CA SER A 67 -7.07 -5.04 -4.93
C SER A 67 -6.16 -5.64 -3.87
N CYS A 68 -4.93 -5.13 -3.77
CA CYS A 68 -4.00 -5.55 -2.73
C CYS A 68 -4.57 -5.20 -1.34
N GLN A 69 -5.16 -4.01 -1.22
CA GLN A 69 -5.76 -3.52 0.03
C GLN A 69 -6.92 -4.39 0.54
N ARG A 70 -7.59 -5.18 -0.31
CA ARG A 70 -8.68 -6.06 0.13
C ARG A 70 -8.19 -7.18 1.07
N CYS A 71 -6.94 -7.60 0.94
CA CYS A 71 -6.30 -8.49 1.91
C CYS A 71 -5.46 -7.68 2.90
N HIS A 72 -4.74 -6.66 2.43
CA HIS A 72 -3.82 -5.83 3.22
C HIS A 72 -4.46 -4.49 3.61
N LEU A 73 -5.36 -4.52 4.58
CA LEU A 73 -6.09 -3.32 4.98
C LEU A 73 -5.14 -2.20 5.43
N LYS A 74 -5.32 -1.01 4.83
CA LYS A 74 -4.51 0.19 5.09
C LYS A 74 -2.99 -0.08 5.03
N ASP A 75 -2.58 -0.81 4.00
CA ASP A 75 -1.17 -1.15 3.72
C ASP A 75 -0.52 -2.04 4.81
N GLY A 76 -1.35 -2.57 5.72
CA GLY A 76 -0.91 -3.39 6.83
C GLY A 76 -0.82 -4.88 6.51
N ARG A 77 -0.56 -5.67 7.55
CA ARG A 77 -0.59 -7.13 7.46
C ARG A 77 -2.01 -7.59 7.12
N GLY A 78 -2.11 -8.58 6.24
CA GLY A 78 -3.40 -9.14 5.90
C GLY A 78 -3.99 -9.96 7.04
N HIS A 79 -5.31 -10.17 7.00
CA HIS A 79 -5.96 -11.07 7.94
C HIS A 79 -5.70 -12.53 7.54
N PRO A 80 -5.25 -13.39 8.47
CA PRO A 80 -5.31 -14.83 8.24
C PRO A 80 -6.78 -15.28 8.11
N PRO A 81 -7.06 -16.38 7.40
CA PRO A 81 -8.39 -17.00 7.42
C PRO A 81 -8.74 -17.47 8.84
N GLU A 82 -10.02 -17.42 9.19
CA GLU A 82 -10.58 -18.05 10.41
C GLU A 82 -10.68 -19.57 10.27
#